data_AF-A0A6C1QEK4-F1
#
_entry.id   AF-A0A6C1QEK4-F1
#
_cell.length_a   1.000
_cell.length_b   1.000
_cell.length_c   1.000
_cell.angle_alpha   90.00
_cell.angle_beta   90.00
_cell.angle_gamma   90.00
#
_symmetry.space_group_name_H-M   'P 1'
#
loop_
_entity.id
_entity.type
_entity.pdbx_description
1 polymer ?
#
loop_
_entity_poly.entity_id
_entity_poly.type
_entity_poly.pdbx_seq_one_letter_code
_entity_poly.pdbx_strand_id
1 'polypeptide(L)'
;MKTIRELTEKKPWLNWVLFFATVIIVFFIGLLASSIVERRSEAQLYFQMVSPIPEWEPDNAVWGENFPRQYESYMKTADTSFRSKYAGSVMIDYLEQYPELVVMWAGYPFSRDYNQGRGHYYAVTDVRNSLRTTGPMPATCWTCKSTDVPRLMNEMGVAEFYAGTLMELGPEVQNHIGCQDCHDPQTMNLRITRPALAEAFARQGIDIEKATHQEMRSLVCAQCHVEYYFGENNYLIFPWDKGYSADEMEAYKDSVQHTDWVHSLSRAPMIKAQHPDYELYKTGIHAQRGVSCADCHMPYKREGGMKFTYHHITSPLQNIEATCQVCHRESEATLLANVYERQDKISELRRIVEGNLARLHIEAKHAWDAGATEEEMKDVLQLIRHAQWRWDWVAAANGYGIHSPNEALRVLGTSIQKSQEARIILATIFAKYGKDYPIELPDISTKAKAQEYIGLDMDQQRQMKRDFKENVLPGWLSAK
;
A
#
# COMPACT_ATOMS: atom_id res chain seq x y z
N MET A 1 65.19 6.00 -25.70
CA MET A 1 64.03 6.07 -26.61
C MET A 1 64.31 7.16 -27.63
N LYS A 2 64.07 6.92 -28.93
CA LYS A 2 64.19 7.98 -29.95
C LYS A 2 63.12 9.03 -29.68
N THR A 3 63.47 10.31 -29.80
CA THR A 3 62.48 11.39 -29.61
C THR A 3 61.46 11.38 -30.74
N ILE A 4 60.25 11.92 -30.50
CA ILE A 4 59.22 12.07 -31.54
C ILE A 4 59.81 12.78 -32.77
N ARG A 5 60.65 13.80 -32.53
CA ARG A 5 61.38 14.57 -33.54
C ARG A 5 62.33 13.70 -34.39
N GLU A 6 63.14 12.84 -33.76
CA GLU A 6 64.06 11.90 -34.44
C GLU A 6 63.34 10.82 -35.26
N LEU A 7 62.13 10.43 -34.85
CA LEU A 7 61.29 9.44 -35.56
C LEU A 7 60.59 10.05 -36.77
N THR A 8 60.17 11.32 -36.65
CA THR A 8 59.48 12.06 -37.71
C THR A 8 60.41 12.56 -38.81
N GLU A 9 61.68 12.87 -38.50
CA GLU A 9 62.69 13.24 -39.51
C GLU A 9 63.07 12.07 -40.44
N LYS A 10 63.05 10.83 -39.93
CA LYS A 10 63.36 9.62 -40.72
C LYS A 10 62.17 9.08 -41.52
N LYS A 11 60.94 9.44 -41.16
CA LYS A 11 59.70 8.94 -41.77
C LYS A 11 58.66 10.08 -41.85
N PRO A 12 58.67 10.89 -42.92
CA PRO A 12 57.78 12.05 -43.06
C PRO A 12 56.28 11.71 -42.97
N TRP A 13 55.88 10.49 -43.34
CA TRP A 13 54.49 10.02 -43.22
C TRP A 13 54.00 9.94 -41.77
N LEU A 14 54.91 9.81 -40.79
CA LEU A 14 54.58 9.76 -39.37
C LEU A 14 54.01 11.10 -38.89
N ASN A 15 54.46 12.23 -39.46
CA ASN A 15 53.90 13.56 -39.18
C ASN A 15 52.45 13.67 -39.66
N TRP A 16 52.14 13.15 -40.85
CA TRP A 16 50.78 13.12 -41.37
C TRP A 16 49.87 12.24 -40.52
N VAL A 17 50.36 11.08 -40.07
CA VAL A 17 49.59 10.20 -39.16
C VAL A 17 49.34 10.87 -37.82
N LEU A 18 50.33 11.52 -37.21
CA LEU A 18 50.15 12.25 -35.96
C LEU A 18 49.19 13.44 -36.12
N PHE A 19 49.26 14.16 -37.24
CA PHE A 19 48.34 15.24 -37.57
C PHE A 19 46.90 14.74 -37.68
N PHE A 20 46.64 13.71 -38.50
CA PHE A 20 45.28 13.15 -38.65
C PHE A 20 44.76 12.54 -37.34
N ALA A 21 45.61 11.84 -36.58
CA ALA A 21 45.24 11.32 -35.27
C ALA A 21 44.85 12.45 -34.29
N THR A 22 45.60 13.55 -34.29
CA THR A 22 45.30 14.72 -33.45
C THR A 22 43.99 15.39 -33.88
N VAL A 23 43.76 15.57 -35.19
CA VAL A 23 42.50 16.12 -35.72
C VAL A 23 41.30 15.25 -35.31
N ILE A 24 41.43 13.93 -35.42
CA ILE A 24 40.39 12.98 -35.02
C ILE A 24 40.10 13.09 -33.52
N ILE A 25 41.15 13.13 -32.68
CA ILE A 25 40.99 13.26 -31.21
C ILE A 25 40.31 14.59 -30.86
N VAL A 26 40.78 15.71 -31.43
CA VAL A 26 40.19 17.05 -31.19
C VAL A 26 38.74 17.11 -31.67
N PHE A 27 38.42 16.49 -32.81
CA PHE A 27 37.06 16.39 -33.31
C PHE A 27 36.14 15.63 -32.32
N PHE A 28 36.57 14.48 -31.81
CA PHE A 28 35.80 13.74 -30.81
C PHE A 28 35.67 14.49 -29.48
N ILE A 29 36.70 15.21 -29.04
CA ILE A 29 36.61 16.09 -27.87
C ILE A 29 35.62 17.23 -28.12
N GLY A 30 35.62 17.82 -29.32
CA GLY A 30 34.65 18.84 -29.71
C GLY A 30 33.21 18.33 -29.70
N LEU A 31 32.97 17.13 -30.24
CA LEU A 31 31.65 16.48 -30.17
C LEU A 31 31.21 16.20 -28.73
N LEU A 32 32.12 15.72 -27.89
CA LEU A 32 31.84 15.49 -26.47
C LEU A 32 31.52 16.80 -25.74
N ALA A 33 32.30 17.86 -25.98
CA ALA A 33 32.07 19.18 -25.41
C ALA A 33 30.71 19.74 -25.84
N SER A 34 30.37 19.66 -27.14
CA SER A 34 29.07 20.07 -27.67
C SER A 34 27.92 19.32 -26.98
N SER A 35 28.03 17.99 -26.87
CA SER A 35 27.04 17.14 -26.19
C SER A 35 26.86 17.50 -24.71
N ILE A 36 27.96 17.81 -23.99
CA ILE A 36 27.89 18.24 -22.59
C ILE A 36 27.21 19.60 -22.45
N VAL A 37 27.54 20.57 -23.32
CA VAL A 37 26.96 21.91 -23.30
C VAL A 37 25.46 21.83 -23.58
N GLU A 38 25.06 21.11 -24.63
CA GLU A 38 23.66 20.91 -25.02
C GLU A 38 22.84 20.27 -23.89
N ARG A 39 23.33 19.17 -23.31
CA ARG A 39 22.66 18.52 -22.17
C ARG A 39 22.57 19.40 -20.93
N ARG A 40 23.57 20.26 -20.68
CA ARG A 40 23.53 21.22 -19.56
C ARG A 40 22.54 22.35 -19.81
N SER A 41 22.48 22.88 -21.03
CA SER A 41 21.53 23.92 -21.40
C SER A 41 20.08 23.41 -21.38
N GLU A 42 19.85 22.18 -21.83
CA GLU A 42 18.56 21.50 -21.69
C GLU A 42 18.14 21.49 -20.22
N ALA A 43 18.99 21.00 -19.31
CA ALA A 43 18.65 20.88 -17.89
C ALA A 43 18.31 22.21 -17.20
N GLN A 44 18.86 23.35 -17.64
CA GLN A 44 18.61 24.67 -17.01
C GLN A 44 17.31 25.32 -17.47
N LEU A 45 16.88 25.11 -18.72
CA LEU A 45 15.67 25.73 -19.25
C LEU A 45 14.38 25.10 -18.72
N TYR A 46 14.43 23.86 -18.20
CA TYR A 46 13.24 23.11 -17.78
C TYR A 46 12.73 23.39 -16.36
N PHE A 47 13.53 23.99 -15.46
CA PHE A 47 13.11 24.25 -14.07
C PHE A 47 12.33 25.57 -13.88
N GLN A 48 11.95 26.25 -14.96
CA GLN A 48 11.09 27.43 -14.87
C GLN A 48 9.62 27.01 -14.85
N MET A 49 8.93 27.28 -13.73
CA MET A 49 7.47 27.20 -13.70
C MET A 49 6.89 28.16 -14.74
N VAL A 50 6.11 27.60 -15.65
CA VAL A 50 5.40 28.32 -16.72
C VAL A 50 4.18 29.05 -16.16
N SER A 51 3.53 28.46 -15.15
CA SER A 51 2.36 29.03 -14.47
C SER A 51 2.40 28.75 -12.96
N PRO A 52 2.03 29.71 -12.09
CA PRO A 52 1.90 29.45 -10.65
C PRO A 52 0.86 28.36 -10.36
N ILE A 53 1.17 27.46 -9.44
CA ILE A 53 0.23 26.44 -8.93
C ILE A 53 -0.37 26.97 -7.62
N PRO A 54 -1.70 27.08 -7.48
CA PRO A 54 -2.32 27.53 -6.24
C PRO A 54 -2.03 26.62 -5.03
N GLU A 55 -2.12 27.18 -3.83
CA GLU A 55 -2.12 26.38 -2.61
C GLU A 55 -3.37 25.49 -2.60
N TRP A 56 -3.17 24.19 -2.34
CA TRP A 56 -4.21 23.16 -2.39
C TRP A 56 -4.89 22.94 -3.76
N GLU A 57 -4.18 23.14 -4.87
CA GLU A 57 -4.65 22.81 -6.23
C GLU A 57 -4.85 21.30 -6.47
N PRO A 58 -6.10 20.79 -6.53
CA PRO A 58 -6.35 19.36 -6.55
C PRO A 58 -6.29 18.74 -7.95
N ASP A 59 -6.41 19.53 -9.02
CA ASP A 59 -6.40 19.02 -10.39
C ASP A 59 -4.96 18.71 -10.85
N ASN A 60 -4.66 17.42 -10.98
CA ASN A 60 -3.36 16.94 -11.43
C ASN A 60 -2.93 17.49 -12.80
N ALA A 61 -3.87 17.85 -13.68
CA ALA A 61 -3.55 18.40 -14.99
C ALA A 61 -2.89 19.78 -14.89
N VAL A 62 -3.28 20.62 -13.92
CA VAL A 62 -2.68 21.94 -13.67
C VAL A 62 -1.21 21.80 -13.29
N TRP A 63 -0.85 20.80 -12.49
CA TRP A 63 0.53 20.47 -12.20
C TRP A 63 1.29 19.97 -13.44
N GLY A 64 0.61 19.22 -14.31
CA GLY A 64 1.15 18.70 -15.56
C GLY A 64 1.56 19.75 -16.58
N GLU A 65 0.98 20.95 -16.54
CA GLU A 65 1.40 22.08 -17.39
C GLU A 65 2.86 22.49 -17.11
N ASN A 66 3.27 22.43 -15.84
CA ASN A 66 4.63 22.74 -15.40
C ASN A 66 5.55 21.51 -15.41
N PHE A 67 5.02 20.32 -15.10
CA PHE A 67 5.79 19.10 -14.90
C PHE A 67 5.30 17.92 -15.77
N PRO A 68 5.36 18.05 -17.12
CA PRO A 68 4.73 17.10 -18.02
C PRO A 68 5.27 15.67 -17.90
N ARG A 69 6.56 15.47 -17.61
CA ARG A 69 7.12 14.10 -17.49
C ARG A 69 6.64 13.37 -16.25
N GLN A 70 6.58 14.08 -15.13
CA GLN A 70 6.05 13.57 -13.87
C GLN A 70 4.58 13.25 -14.06
N TYR A 71 3.80 14.18 -14.62
CA TYR A 71 2.38 13.96 -14.91
C TYR A 71 2.13 12.80 -15.88
N GLU A 72 2.77 12.78 -17.06
CA GLU A 72 2.60 11.72 -18.05
C GLU A 72 3.01 10.34 -17.50
N SER A 73 4.09 10.26 -16.72
CA SER A 73 4.47 9.00 -16.06
C SER A 73 3.51 8.62 -14.94
N TYR A 74 2.96 9.59 -14.21
CA TYR A 74 1.93 9.38 -13.19
C TYR A 74 0.63 8.82 -13.79
N MET A 75 0.17 9.38 -14.90
CA MET A 75 -1.05 8.93 -15.60
C MET A 75 -0.97 7.48 -16.07
N LYS A 76 0.24 6.90 -16.19
CA LYS A 76 0.40 5.47 -16.47
C LYS A 76 -0.10 4.57 -15.34
N THR A 77 -0.35 5.09 -14.14
CA THR A 77 -1.06 4.32 -13.10
C THR A 77 -2.50 3.95 -13.49
N ALA A 78 -3.04 4.52 -14.58
CA ALA A 78 -4.27 4.04 -15.21
C ALA A 78 -4.09 2.68 -15.92
N ASP A 79 -2.86 2.30 -16.30
CA ASP A 79 -2.53 0.99 -16.84
C ASP A 79 -2.45 -0.04 -15.70
N THR A 80 -3.39 -0.97 -15.73
CA THR A 80 -3.50 -2.03 -14.73
C THR A 80 -3.18 -3.41 -15.30
N SER A 81 -2.51 -3.48 -16.44
CA SER A 81 -2.23 -4.73 -17.15
C SER A 81 -1.18 -5.63 -16.49
N PHE A 82 -0.29 -5.07 -15.67
CA PHE A 82 0.78 -5.85 -15.06
C PHE A 82 0.27 -6.79 -13.96
N ARG A 83 0.63 -8.07 -14.08
CA ARG A 83 0.34 -9.12 -13.10
C ARG A 83 1.62 -9.90 -12.78
N SER A 84 1.99 -9.93 -11.50
CA SER A 84 3.01 -10.84 -10.98
C SER A 84 2.35 -12.16 -10.54
N LYS A 85 3.15 -13.11 -10.02
CA LYS A 85 2.63 -14.40 -9.53
C LYS A 85 1.48 -14.23 -8.51
N TYR A 86 1.59 -13.27 -7.59
CA TYR A 86 0.65 -13.08 -6.48
C TYR A 86 -0.13 -11.76 -6.51
N ALA A 87 0.39 -10.73 -7.18
CA ALA A 87 -0.15 -9.38 -7.11
C ALA A 87 0.10 -8.62 -8.44
N GLY A 88 0.34 -7.32 -8.38
CA GLY A 88 0.53 -6.43 -9.53
C GLY A 88 -0.42 -5.24 -9.48
N SER A 89 -0.83 -4.78 -10.64
CA SER A 89 -1.82 -3.70 -10.80
C SER A 89 -3.19 -4.22 -11.25
N VAL A 90 -3.30 -5.50 -11.62
CA VAL A 90 -4.57 -6.11 -12.00
C VAL A 90 -5.54 -6.16 -10.82
N MET A 91 -6.84 -5.99 -11.10
CA MET A 91 -7.88 -6.18 -10.10
C MET A 91 -8.09 -7.68 -9.85
N ILE A 92 -7.77 -8.12 -8.64
CA ILE A 92 -8.01 -9.49 -8.16
C ILE A 92 -9.05 -9.42 -7.04
N ASP A 93 -10.13 -10.19 -7.17
CA ASP A 93 -11.12 -10.38 -6.10
C ASP A 93 -10.56 -11.39 -5.09
N TYR A 94 -10.10 -10.88 -3.95
CA TYR A 94 -9.49 -11.73 -2.92
C TYR A 94 -10.51 -12.65 -2.25
N LEU A 95 -11.79 -12.25 -2.19
CA LEU A 95 -12.82 -13.12 -1.62
C LEU A 95 -13.15 -14.29 -2.55
N GLU A 96 -13.00 -14.10 -3.87
CA GLU A 96 -13.15 -15.19 -4.84
C GLU A 96 -11.95 -16.15 -4.79
N GLN A 97 -10.74 -15.61 -4.71
CA GLN A 97 -9.52 -16.41 -4.64
C GLN A 97 -9.39 -17.14 -3.30
N TYR A 98 -9.86 -16.53 -2.22
CA TYR A 98 -9.72 -16.97 -0.84
C TYR A 98 -11.07 -16.84 -0.09
N PRO A 99 -12.01 -17.79 -0.28
CA PRO A 99 -13.35 -17.72 0.34
C PRO A 99 -13.34 -17.70 1.88
N GLU A 100 -12.29 -18.20 2.52
CA GLU A 100 -12.13 -18.18 3.98
C GLU A 100 -12.19 -16.76 4.54
N LEU A 101 -11.73 -15.77 3.76
CA LEU A 101 -11.73 -14.36 4.17
C LEU A 101 -13.13 -13.81 4.43
N VAL A 102 -14.14 -14.34 3.71
CA VAL A 102 -15.54 -13.98 3.95
C VAL A 102 -15.96 -14.38 5.36
N VAL A 103 -15.59 -15.59 5.79
CA VAL A 103 -15.89 -16.10 7.14
C VAL A 103 -15.13 -15.32 8.19
N MET A 104 -13.84 -15.06 7.98
CA MET A 104 -12.98 -14.33 8.92
C MET A 104 -13.42 -12.89 9.16
N TRP A 105 -14.06 -12.27 8.17
CA TRP A 105 -14.60 -10.90 8.28
C TRP A 105 -16.12 -10.88 8.44
N ALA A 106 -16.73 -11.96 8.93
CA ALA A 106 -18.18 -12.01 9.12
C ALA A 106 -18.64 -10.94 10.12
N GLY A 107 -19.62 -10.14 9.68
CA GLY A 107 -20.09 -8.95 10.41
C GLY A 107 -19.35 -7.65 10.05
N TYR A 108 -18.33 -7.70 9.19
CA TYR A 108 -17.56 -6.52 8.77
C TYR A 108 -17.65 -6.29 7.25
N PRO A 109 -17.58 -5.02 6.75
CA PRO A 109 -17.76 -4.72 5.33
C PRO A 109 -16.81 -5.45 4.37
N PHE A 110 -15.62 -5.84 4.84
CA PHE A 110 -14.66 -6.59 4.03
C PHE A 110 -15.16 -7.98 3.59
N SER A 111 -16.15 -8.57 4.28
CA SER A 111 -16.82 -9.81 3.83
C SER A 111 -17.73 -9.61 2.60
N ARG A 112 -18.12 -8.37 2.30
CA ARG A 112 -18.94 -8.02 1.12
C ARG A 112 -18.09 -7.94 -0.14
N ASP A 113 -16.96 -7.23 -0.02
CA ASP A 113 -16.09 -6.89 -1.14
C ASP A 113 -14.68 -6.50 -0.68
N TYR A 114 -13.68 -7.21 -1.20
CA TYR A 114 -12.28 -6.93 -0.96
C TYR A 114 -11.46 -7.35 -2.18
N ASN A 115 -10.90 -6.35 -2.86
CA ASN A 115 -10.10 -6.52 -4.06
C ASN A 115 -8.69 -6.01 -3.83
N GLN A 116 -7.75 -6.54 -4.59
CA GLN A 116 -6.39 -6.03 -4.67
C GLN A 116 -6.38 -4.56 -5.09
N GLY A 117 -5.50 -3.77 -4.45
CA GLY A 117 -5.20 -2.41 -4.88
C GLY A 117 -4.63 -2.37 -6.30
N ARG A 118 -5.09 -1.42 -7.10
CA ARG A 118 -4.55 -1.13 -8.44
C ARG A 118 -3.93 0.26 -8.48
N GLY A 119 -3.60 0.77 -9.65
CA GLY A 119 -2.89 2.05 -9.76
C GLY A 119 -3.67 3.23 -9.17
N HIS A 120 -2.93 4.20 -8.64
CA HIS A 120 -3.45 5.36 -7.89
C HIS A 120 -4.55 6.15 -8.63
N TYR A 121 -4.50 6.19 -9.96
CA TYR A 121 -5.54 6.75 -10.81
C TYR A 121 -6.98 6.30 -10.45
N TYR A 122 -7.13 5.05 -9.98
CA TYR A 122 -8.44 4.49 -9.66
C TYR A 122 -8.88 4.68 -8.22
N ALA A 123 -8.09 5.32 -7.35
CA ALA A 123 -8.35 5.37 -5.91
C ALA A 123 -9.76 5.88 -5.55
N VAL A 124 -10.20 7.00 -6.15
CA VAL A 124 -11.56 7.54 -5.96
C VAL A 124 -12.61 6.62 -6.60
N THR A 125 -12.35 6.15 -7.81
CA THR A 125 -13.24 5.23 -8.55
C THR A 125 -13.52 3.95 -7.74
N ASP A 126 -12.50 3.38 -7.10
CA ASP A 126 -12.62 2.13 -6.37
C ASP A 126 -13.37 2.28 -5.05
N VAL A 127 -13.20 3.41 -4.34
CA VAL A 127 -14.06 3.73 -3.18
C VAL A 127 -15.52 3.89 -3.63
N ARG A 128 -15.76 4.62 -4.73
CA ARG A 128 -17.10 4.76 -5.30
C ARG A 128 -17.68 3.46 -5.82
N ASN A 129 -16.89 2.43 -6.09
CA ASN A 129 -17.36 1.16 -6.63
C ASN A 129 -17.46 0.01 -5.63
N SER A 130 -16.72 0.08 -4.51
CA SER A 130 -16.68 -1.02 -3.57
C SER A 130 -18.01 -1.24 -2.85
N LEU A 131 -18.37 -2.50 -2.59
CA LEU A 131 -19.51 -2.84 -1.73
C LEU A 131 -19.21 -2.61 -0.25
N ARG A 132 -17.98 -2.23 0.12
CA ARG A 132 -17.74 -1.79 1.51
C ARG A 132 -18.48 -0.51 1.83
N THR A 133 -18.71 0.36 0.84
CA THR A 133 -19.40 1.63 1.05
C THR A 133 -20.92 1.51 0.88
N THR A 134 -21.49 0.31 0.93
CA THR A 134 -22.95 0.12 1.01
C THR A 134 -23.37 0.29 2.47
N GLY A 135 -23.95 1.44 2.80
CA GLY A 135 -24.29 1.82 4.17
C GLY A 135 -23.44 3.00 4.68
N PRO A 136 -23.65 3.42 5.94
CA PRO A 136 -22.99 4.59 6.50
C PRO A 136 -21.48 4.32 6.63
N MET A 137 -20.68 5.18 6.01
CA MET A 137 -19.22 5.21 6.12
C MET A 137 -18.79 6.62 6.49
N PRO A 138 -17.79 6.78 7.37
CA PRO A 138 -17.28 8.10 7.71
C PRO A 138 -16.52 8.72 6.53
N ALA A 139 -16.46 10.05 6.50
CA ALA A 139 -15.65 10.81 5.55
C ALA A 139 -14.17 10.42 5.61
N THR A 140 -13.70 9.90 6.75
CA THR A 140 -12.36 9.33 6.92
C THR A 140 -11.97 8.32 5.84
N CYS A 141 -12.93 7.62 5.22
CA CYS A 141 -12.68 6.73 4.08
C CYS A 141 -12.11 7.43 2.84
N TRP A 142 -12.31 8.75 2.68
CA TRP A 142 -11.73 9.55 1.60
C TRP A 142 -10.26 9.89 1.82
N THR A 143 -9.79 9.92 3.07
CA THR A 143 -8.50 10.53 3.47
C THR A 143 -7.34 10.14 2.57
N CYS A 144 -7.23 8.86 2.25
CA CYS A 144 -6.09 8.28 1.53
C CYS A 144 -6.41 8.03 0.04
N LYS A 145 -7.28 8.83 -0.59
CA LYS A 145 -7.82 8.53 -1.93
C LYS A 145 -7.77 9.69 -2.92
N SER A 146 -7.60 10.92 -2.45
CA SER A 146 -7.85 12.10 -3.27
C SER A 146 -7.00 13.30 -2.83
N THR A 147 -6.59 14.11 -3.80
CA THR A 147 -5.99 15.43 -3.60
C THR A 147 -6.95 16.46 -3.02
N ASP A 148 -8.27 16.25 -3.13
CA ASP A 148 -9.28 17.15 -2.55
C ASP A 148 -9.29 17.10 -1.01
N VAL A 149 -8.81 16.02 -0.40
CA VAL A 149 -8.85 15.84 1.06
C VAL A 149 -8.13 16.97 1.81
N PRO A 150 -6.84 17.27 1.54
CA PRO A 150 -6.17 18.35 2.25
C PRO A 150 -6.78 19.72 1.99
N ARG A 151 -7.35 19.96 0.79
CA ARG A 151 -8.14 21.16 0.50
C ARG A 151 -9.35 21.25 1.42
N LEU A 152 -10.15 20.18 1.51
CA LEU A 152 -11.33 20.12 2.38
C LEU A 152 -10.98 20.27 3.85
N MET A 153 -9.94 19.57 4.32
CA MET A 153 -9.46 19.71 5.71
C MET A 153 -8.99 21.14 6.02
N ASN A 154 -8.41 21.84 5.05
CA ASN A 154 -8.02 23.24 5.20
C ASN A 154 -9.24 24.19 5.24
N GLU A 155 -10.27 23.92 4.45
CA GLU A 155 -11.48 24.76 4.39
C GLU A 155 -12.41 24.56 5.60
N MET A 156 -12.66 23.32 6.00
CA MET A 156 -13.64 22.99 7.05
C MET A 156 -13.02 22.63 8.41
N GLY A 157 -11.72 22.33 8.43
CA GLY A 157 -11.01 21.83 9.60
C GLY A 157 -10.92 20.30 9.63
N VAL A 158 -9.80 19.80 10.17
CA VAL A 158 -9.47 18.35 10.21
C VAL A 158 -10.50 17.53 10.99
N ALA A 159 -10.88 17.99 12.18
CA ALA A 159 -11.85 17.28 13.02
C ALA A 159 -13.24 17.25 12.38
N GLU A 160 -13.66 18.35 11.75
CA GLU A 160 -14.95 18.44 11.06
C GLU A 160 -14.98 17.53 9.82
N PHE A 161 -13.89 17.46 9.06
CA PHE A 161 -13.75 16.52 7.96
C PHE A 161 -13.96 15.07 8.44
N TYR A 162 -13.32 14.64 9.53
CA TYR A 162 -13.47 13.27 10.03
C TYR A 162 -14.86 12.97 10.62
N ALA A 163 -15.52 13.97 11.21
CA ALA A 163 -16.86 13.84 11.76
C ALA A 163 -17.94 13.66 10.68
N GLY A 164 -17.70 14.16 9.47
CA GLY A 164 -18.61 14.02 8.33
C GLY A 164 -18.74 12.58 7.80
N THR A 165 -19.61 12.39 6.81
CA THR A 165 -19.83 11.09 6.16
C THR A 165 -19.25 11.04 4.75
N LEU A 166 -18.96 9.82 4.27
CA LEU A 166 -18.51 9.55 2.90
C LEU A 166 -19.49 10.11 1.88
N MET A 167 -20.80 10.01 2.17
CA MET A 167 -21.86 10.45 1.27
C MET A 167 -21.97 11.97 1.18
N GLU A 168 -21.83 12.68 2.31
CA GLU A 168 -21.90 14.15 2.35
C GLU A 168 -20.75 14.81 1.59
N LEU A 169 -19.53 14.30 1.73
CA LEU A 169 -18.35 14.86 1.05
C LEU A 169 -18.14 14.29 -0.36
N GLY A 170 -18.94 13.31 -0.78
CA GLY A 170 -18.83 12.68 -2.10
C GLY A 170 -18.83 13.64 -3.30
N PRO A 171 -19.68 14.69 -3.33
CA PRO A 171 -19.66 15.72 -4.38
C PRO A 171 -18.36 16.55 -4.44
N GLU A 172 -17.63 16.67 -3.32
CA GLU A 172 -16.42 17.50 -3.24
C GLU A 172 -15.14 16.74 -3.57
N VAL A 173 -15.18 15.40 -3.57
CA VAL A 173 -14.02 14.53 -3.78
C VAL A 173 -14.04 13.98 -5.19
N GLN A 174 -13.41 14.68 -6.14
CA GLN A 174 -13.45 14.39 -7.57
C GLN A 174 -12.10 13.93 -8.14
N ASN A 175 -11.01 14.40 -7.57
CA ASN A 175 -9.66 14.17 -8.05
C ASN A 175 -9.08 12.92 -7.36
N HIS A 176 -8.52 11.99 -8.12
CA HIS A 176 -7.78 10.87 -7.53
C HIS A 176 -6.49 11.36 -6.87
N ILE A 177 -5.81 10.45 -6.15
CA ILE A 177 -4.46 10.67 -5.58
C ILE A 177 -3.57 11.42 -6.60
N GLY A 178 -2.67 12.26 -6.14
CA GLY A 178 -2.01 13.17 -7.05
C GLY A 178 -0.85 14.00 -6.53
N CYS A 179 -0.48 15.02 -7.30
CA CYS A 179 0.67 15.87 -7.04
C CYS A 179 0.57 16.58 -5.68
N GLN A 180 -0.59 17.16 -5.39
CA GLN A 180 -0.86 17.91 -4.15
C GLN A 180 -0.63 17.08 -2.88
N ASP A 181 -0.89 15.76 -2.93
CA ASP A 181 -0.78 14.88 -1.77
C ASP A 181 0.65 14.80 -1.24
N CYS A 182 1.64 15.00 -2.10
CA CYS A 182 3.05 14.76 -1.82
C CYS A 182 3.95 15.98 -2.03
N HIS A 183 3.53 16.98 -2.82
CA HIS A 183 4.37 18.10 -3.21
C HIS A 183 3.82 19.45 -2.76
N ASP A 184 4.74 20.30 -2.32
CA ASP A 184 4.52 21.73 -2.10
C ASP A 184 4.44 22.46 -3.46
N PRO A 185 3.38 23.24 -3.75
CA PRO A 185 3.14 23.84 -5.06
C PRO A 185 4.13 24.95 -5.43
N GLN A 186 4.85 25.51 -4.47
CA GLN A 186 5.77 26.63 -4.70
C GLN A 186 7.23 26.16 -4.85
N THR A 187 7.61 25.16 -4.05
CA THR A 187 9.01 24.70 -3.94
C THR A 187 9.24 23.33 -4.57
N MET A 188 8.17 22.57 -4.87
CA MET A 188 8.21 21.16 -5.27
C MET A 188 8.84 20.22 -4.25
N ASN A 189 9.15 20.71 -3.05
CA ASN A 189 9.61 19.87 -1.95
C ASN A 189 8.52 18.85 -1.58
N LEU A 190 8.97 17.70 -1.08
CA LEU A 190 8.07 16.73 -0.50
C LEU A 190 7.44 17.32 0.76
N ARG A 191 6.12 17.17 0.92
CA ARG A 191 5.39 17.64 2.10
C ARG A 191 4.44 16.57 2.62
N ILE A 192 4.12 16.66 3.91
CA ILE A 192 3.05 15.87 4.53
C ILE A 192 1.79 16.72 4.56
N THR A 193 0.73 16.20 3.96
CA THR A 193 -0.59 16.82 3.85
C THR A 193 -1.64 16.12 4.70
N ARG A 194 -1.32 14.94 5.26
CA ARG A 194 -2.22 14.16 6.14
C ARG A 194 -1.81 14.34 7.61
N PRO A 195 -2.61 15.04 8.43
CA PRO A 195 -2.27 15.34 9.83
C PRO A 195 -2.01 14.09 10.67
N ALA A 196 -2.77 13.01 10.46
CA ALA A 196 -2.66 11.77 11.21
C ALA A 196 -1.23 11.18 11.24
N LEU A 197 -0.45 11.37 10.16
CA LEU A 197 0.96 10.95 10.12
C LEU A 197 1.81 11.78 11.08
N ALA A 198 1.73 13.11 10.98
CA ALA A 198 2.49 14.02 11.84
C ALA A 198 2.11 13.83 13.31
N GLU A 199 0.82 13.65 13.60
CA GLU A 199 0.31 13.38 14.94
C GLU A 199 0.82 12.05 15.50
N ALA A 200 0.90 10.99 14.68
CA ALA A 200 1.44 9.70 15.10
C ALA A 200 2.91 9.81 15.51
N PHE A 201 3.73 10.52 14.72
CA PHE A 201 5.12 10.80 15.09
C PHE A 201 5.22 11.69 16.34
N ALA A 202 4.35 12.70 16.46
CA ALA A 202 4.31 13.56 17.65
C ALA A 202 4.00 12.76 18.93
N ARG A 203 3.07 11.78 18.87
CA ARG A 203 2.79 10.87 20.00
C ARG A 203 4.00 9.99 20.38
N GLN A 204 4.90 9.72 19.43
CA GLN A 204 6.18 9.06 19.68
C GLN A 204 7.28 10.01 20.16
N GLY A 205 7.01 11.32 20.26
CA GLY A 205 8.02 12.34 20.57
C GLY A 205 8.99 12.64 19.43
N ILE A 206 8.61 12.31 18.20
CA ILE A 206 9.42 12.52 16.99
C ILE A 206 8.87 13.73 16.23
N ASP A 207 9.77 14.65 15.91
CA ASP A 207 9.48 15.83 15.10
C ASP A 207 9.68 15.49 13.61
N ILE A 208 8.57 15.25 12.90
CA ILE A 208 8.59 14.82 11.49
C ILE A 208 9.19 15.87 10.55
N GLU A 209 9.18 17.16 10.92
CA GLU A 209 9.76 18.24 10.12
C GLU A 209 11.28 18.16 10.02
N LYS A 210 11.92 17.38 10.89
CA LYS A 210 13.36 17.10 10.85
C LYS A 210 13.73 15.91 9.97
N ALA A 211 12.75 15.28 9.32
CA ALA A 211 13.00 14.16 8.42
C ALA A 211 13.96 14.58 7.29
N THR A 212 14.95 13.73 7.06
CA THR A 212 15.85 13.91 5.92
C THR A 212 15.10 13.71 4.60
N HIS A 213 15.65 14.23 3.50
CA HIS A 213 15.07 14.01 2.18
C HIS A 213 14.88 12.52 1.85
N GLN A 214 15.81 11.65 2.29
CA GLN A 214 15.71 10.21 2.07
C GLN A 214 14.58 9.56 2.90
N GLU A 215 14.31 10.04 4.11
CA GLU A 215 13.16 9.59 4.90
C GLU A 215 11.84 10.08 4.30
N MET A 216 11.80 11.34 3.83
CA MET A 216 10.62 11.90 3.17
C MET A 216 10.20 11.11 1.93
N ARG A 217 11.14 10.48 1.21
CA ARG A 217 10.87 9.58 0.08
C ARG A 217 10.14 8.28 0.45
N SER A 218 9.97 7.99 1.74
CA SER A 218 9.07 6.96 2.26
C SER A 218 7.89 7.56 3.03
N LEU A 219 8.08 8.68 3.75
CA LEU A 219 7.03 9.29 4.57
C LEU A 219 5.86 9.82 3.73
N VAL A 220 6.09 10.32 2.52
CA VAL A 220 4.98 10.71 1.63
C VAL A 220 4.08 9.53 1.25
N CYS A 221 4.62 8.31 1.22
CA CYS A 221 3.85 7.07 1.03
C CYS A 221 3.12 6.69 2.33
N ALA A 222 3.77 6.88 3.49
CA ALA A 222 3.25 6.57 4.82
C ALA A 222 2.07 7.47 5.25
N GLN A 223 1.69 8.47 4.44
CA GLN A 223 0.44 9.19 4.63
C GLN A 223 -0.80 8.29 4.44
N CYS A 224 -0.64 7.22 3.65
CA CYS A 224 -1.74 6.35 3.21
C CYS A 224 -1.43 4.87 3.41
N HIS A 225 -0.20 4.43 3.14
CA HIS A 225 0.24 3.04 3.13
C HIS A 225 0.66 2.56 4.52
N VAL A 226 -0.30 2.61 5.45
CA VAL A 226 -0.12 2.34 6.87
C VAL A 226 -1.34 1.64 7.46
N GLU A 227 -1.14 0.97 8.59
CA GLU A 227 -2.21 0.54 9.47
C GLU A 227 -2.89 1.73 10.14
N TYR A 228 -4.22 1.65 10.27
CA TYR A 228 -4.99 2.68 10.93
C TYR A 228 -6.27 2.12 11.58
N TYR A 229 -6.82 2.89 12.51
CA TYR A 229 -8.18 2.71 13.00
C TYR A 229 -8.91 4.04 13.13
N PHE A 230 -10.21 3.98 13.35
CA PHE A 230 -11.05 5.15 13.60
C PHE A 230 -11.32 5.27 15.10
N GLY A 231 -10.87 6.37 15.68
CA GLY A 231 -11.10 6.71 17.08
C GLY A 231 -12.45 7.40 17.30
N GLU A 232 -12.51 8.21 18.37
CA GLU A 232 -13.69 9.02 18.67
C GLU A 232 -14.03 9.94 17.48
N ASN A 233 -15.33 10.09 17.18
CA ASN A 233 -15.84 10.85 16.03
C ASN A 233 -15.21 10.45 14.68
N ASN A 234 -14.85 9.17 14.52
CA ASN A 234 -14.20 8.60 13.35
C ASN A 234 -12.83 9.19 13.00
N TYR A 235 -12.16 9.83 13.97
CA TYR A 235 -10.84 10.44 13.77
C TYR A 235 -9.81 9.39 13.34
N LEU A 236 -9.01 9.68 12.31
CA LEU A 236 -8.00 8.75 11.81
C LEU A 236 -6.80 8.66 12.76
N ILE A 237 -6.47 7.45 13.22
CA ILE A 237 -5.35 7.22 14.13
C ILE A 237 -4.46 6.10 13.61
N PHE A 238 -3.15 6.35 13.57
CA PHE A 238 -2.14 5.30 13.35
C PHE A 238 -1.69 4.74 14.71
N PRO A 239 -1.83 3.43 14.97
CA PRO A 239 -1.63 2.81 16.29
C PRO A 239 -0.15 2.58 16.62
N TRP A 240 0.68 3.61 16.49
CA TRP A 240 2.14 3.51 16.53
C TRP A 240 2.75 3.82 17.89
N ASP A 241 1.95 4.16 18.90
CA ASP A 241 2.42 4.63 20.20
C ASP A 241 3.33 3.62 20.94
N LYS A 242 3.25 2.33 20.60
CA LYS A 242 4.15 1.28 21.12
C LYS A 242 5.20 0.79 20.11
N GLY A 243 5.15 1.23 18.86
CA GLY A 243 6.03 0.78 17.78
C GLY A 243 5.28 0.30 16.53
N TYR A 244 6.03 -0.30 15.61
CA TYR A 244 5.55 -0.65 14.26
C TYR A 244 5.26 -2.15 14.08
N SER A 245 5.78 -3.01 14.95
CA SER A 245 5.58 -4.46 14.80
C SER A 245 4.14 -4.87 15.08
N ALA A 246 3.74 -6.04 14.54
CA ALA A 246 2.43 -6.63 14.83
C ALA A 246 2.20 -6.77 16.34
N ASP A 247 3.21 -7.17 17.12
CA ASP A 247 3.13 -7.36 18.57
C ASP A 247 2.94 -6.02 19.32
N GLU A 248 3.65 -4.97 18.92
CA GLU A 248 3.55 -3.64 19.55
C GLU A 248 2.18 -3.00 19.30
N MET A 249 1.69 -3.09 18.06
CA MET A 249 0.36 -2.60 17.69
C MET A 249 -0.77 -3.42 18.33
N GLU A 250 -0.62 -4.75 18.42
CA GLU A 250 -1.53 -5.64 19.18
C GLU A 250 -1.63 -5.14 20.63
N ALA A 251 -0.47 -4.94 21.28
CA ALA A 251 -0.40 -4.46 22.64
C ALA A 251 -0.97 -3.04 22.80
N TYR A 252 -0.83 -2.17 21.81
CA TYR A 252 -1.43 -0.83 21.83
C TYR A 252 -2.95 -0.92 21.75
N LYS A 253 -3.48 -1.60 20.72
CA LYS A 253 -4.92 -1.74 20.49
C LYS A 253 -5.61 -2.42 21.68
N ASP A 254 -4.97 -3.38 22.33
CA ASP A 254 -5.49 -3.99 23.55
C ASP A 254 -5.48 -3.02 24.74
N SER A 255 -4.44 -2.19 24.90
CA SER A 255 -4.39 -1.23 26.00
C SER A 255 -5.43 -0.12 25.92
N VAL A 256 -5.89 0.21 24.71
CA VAL A 256 -7.01 1.14 24.48
C VAL A 256 -8.35 0.42 24.28
N GLN A 257 -8.38 -0.92 24.45
CA GLN A 257 -9.56 -1.77 24.28
C GLN A 257 -10.25 -1.59 22.91
N HIS A 258 -9.47 -1.29 21.86
CA HIS A 258 -9.99 -1.02 20.53
C HIS A 258 -10.65 -2.26 19.92
N THR A 259 -11.80 -2.08 19.30
CA THR A 259 -12.51 -3.14 18.56
C THR A 259 -13.09 -2.54 17.30
N ASP A 260 -12.69 -3.06 16.15
CA ASP A 260 -13.21 -2.62 14.85
C ASP A 260 -14.61 -3.21 14.60
N TRP A 261 -14.84 -4.47 14.99
CA TRP A 261 -16.15 -5.10 14.98
C TRP A 261 -16.22 -6.30 15.92
N VAL A 262 -17.44 -6.70 16.28
CA VAL A 262 -17.68 -7.99 16.93
C VAL A 262 -18.02 -9.01 15.86
N HIS A 263 -17.24 -10.09 15.79
CA HIS A 263 -17.39 -11.11 14.76
C HIS A 263 -18.75 -11.83 14.88
N SER A 264 -19.53 -11.92 13.80
CA SER A 264 -20.92 -12.40 13.88
C SER A 264 -21.07 -13.88 14.27
N LEU A 265 -20.11 -14.74 13.89
CA LEU A 265 -20.10 -16.16 14.27
C LEU A 265 -19.52 -16.40 15.67
N SER A 266 -18.24 -16.07 15.85
CA SER A 266 -17.51 -16.36 17.09
C SER A 266 -17.79 -15.40 18.26
N ARG A 267 -18.37 -14.23 18.00
CA ARG A 267 -18.54 -13.13 18.96
C ARG A 267 -17.23 -12.53 19.49
N ALA A 268 -16.09 -12.85 18.88
CA ALA A 268 -14.80 -12.28 19.25
C ALA A 268 -14.77 -10.76 18.95
N PRO A 269 -14.23 -9.92 19.85
CA PRO A 269 -13.97 -8.51 19.57
C PRO A 269 -12.75 -8.39 18.66
N MET A 270 -12.97 -8.16 17.37
CA MET A 270 -11.91 -8.21 16.35
C MET A 270 -11.25 -6.87 16.12
N ILE A 271 -10.03 -6.94 15.62
CA ILE A 271 -9.29 -5.82 15.04
C ILE A 271 -8.96 -6.14 13.59
N LYS A 272 -9.13 -5.14 12.72
CA LYS A 272 -8.77 -5.21 11.31
C LYS A 272 -7.36 -4.64 11.16
N ALA A 273 -6.55 -5.25 10.29
CA ALA A 273 -5.36 -4.61 9.75
C ALA A 273 -5.60 -4.12 8.32
N GLN A 274 -5.11 -2.94 7.97
CA GLN A 274 -5.25 -2.30 6.67
C GLN A 274 -3.87 -1.91 6.19
N HIS A 275 -3.41 -2.56 5.11
CA HIS A 275 -2.20 -2.20 4.37
C HIS A 275 -1.04 -1.60 5.22
N PRO A 276 -0.52 -2.34 6.22
CA PRO A 276 0.63 -1.92 7.04
C PRO A 276 1.95 -1.99 6.26
N ASP A 277 1.98 -1.37 5.08
CA ASP A 277 3.09 -1.45 4.14
C ASP A 277 4.33 -0.77 4.70
N TYR A 278 4.17 0.44 5.26
CA TYR A 278 5.26 1.17 5.89
C TYR A 278 5.80 0.42 7.10
N GLU A 279 4.92 -0.09 7.96
CA GLU A 279 5.30 -0.70 9.22
C GLU A 279 5.99 -2.04 9.01
N LEU A 280 5.46 -2.87 8.11
CA LEU A 280 6.16 -4.08 7.69
C LEU A 280 7.50 -3.74 7.04
N TYR A 281 7.56 -2.74 6.15
CA TYR A 281 8.81 -2.26 5.56
C TYR A 281 9.84 -1.83 6.61
N LYS A 282 9.43 -1.10 7.66
CA LYS A 282 10.33 -0.62 8.73
C LYS A 282 11.02 -1.74 9.50
N THR A 283 10.44 -2.93 9.54
CA THR A 283 11.09 -4.13 10.12
C THR A 283 12.09 -4.81 9.18
N GLY A 284 12.10 -4.45 7.89
CA GLY A 284 12.85 -5.11 6.85
C GLY A 284 14.28 -4.58 6.63
N ILE A 285 15.10 -5.40 5.98
CA ILE A 285 16.51 -5.06 5.73
C ILE A 285 16.70 -3.84 4.82
N HIS A 286 15.81 -3.63 3.83
CA HIS A 286 15.89 -2.47 2.95
C HIS A 286 15.72 -1.16 3.73
N ALA A 287 14.75 -1.09 4.64
CA ALA A 287 14.57 0.06 5.53
C ALA A 287 15.78 0.27 6.45
N GLN A 288 16.30 -0.81 7.03
CA GLN A 288 17.50 -0.77 7.90
C GLN A 288 18.75 -0.24 7.16
N ARG A 289 18.80 -0.37 5.84
CA ARG A 289 19.88 0.16 4.98
C ARG A 289 19.54 1.51 4.34
N GLY A 290 18.43 2.14 4.72
CA GLY A 290 18.03 3.46 4.24
C GLY A 290 17.47 3.49 2.82
N VAL A 291 17.09 2.34 2.24
CA VAL A 291 16.41 2.29 0.93
C VAL A 291 14.96 2.73 1.11
N SER A 292 14.55 3.76 0.40
CA SER A 292 13.21 4.36 0.48
C SER A 292 12.18 3.64 -0.40
N CYS A 293 10.88 3.87 -0.15
CA CYS A 293 9.81 3.39 -1.03
C CYS A 293 10.03 3.85 -2.48
N ALA A 294 10.40 5.12 -2.66
CA ALA A 294 10.65 5.72 -3.96
C ALA A 294 11.84 5.10 -4.71
N ASP A 295 12.83 4.51 -4.02
CA ASP A 295 13.97 3.87 -4.72
C ASP A 295 13.53 2.64 -5.54
N CYS A 296 12.48 1.94 -5.11
CA CYS A 296 11.94 0.77 -5.81
C CYS A 296 10.71 1.12 -6.65
N HIS A 297 9.79 1.93 -6.13
CA HIS A 297 8.49 2.18 -6.78
C HIS A 297 8.46 3.43 -7.66
N MET A 298 9.45 4.32 -7.52
CA MET A 298 9.56 5.55 -8.29
C MET A 298 11.00 5.75 -8.77
N PRO A 299 11.57 4.79 -9.53
CA PRO A 299 12.97 4.85 -9.92
C PRO A 299 13.25 6.09 -10.78
N TYR A 300 14.50 6.54 -10.73
CA TYR A 300 14.92 7.63 -11.60
C TYR A 300 14.98 7.17 -13.06
N LYS A 301 14.45 8.00 -13.97
CA LYS A 301 14.56 7.81 -15.42
C LYS A 301 15.41 8.93 -16.03
N ARG A 302 16.12 8.61 -17.11
CA ARG A 302 16.84 9.57 -17.95
C ARG A 302 16.24 9.60 -19.34
N GLU A 303 15.91 10.79 -19.82
CA GLU A 303 15.47 11.05 -21.19
C GLU A 303 16.26 12.27 -21.70
N GLY A 304 17.08 12.08 -22.74
CA GLY A 304 18.02 13.11 -23.19
C GLY A 304 19.06 13.48 -22.11
N GLY A 305 19.25 14.78 -21.87
CA GLY A 305 20.07 15.31 -20.78
C GLY A 305 19.43 15.27 -19.39
N MET A 306 18.12 15.02 -19.29
CA MET A 306 17.35 15.22 -18.06
C MET A 306 17.17 13.93 -17.26
N LYS A 307 17.34 14.04 -15.94
CA LYS A 307 17.00 13.00 -14.96
C LYS A 307 15.75 13.44 -14.22
N PHE A 308 14.76 12.57 -14.11
CA PHE A 308 13.53 12.83 -13.35
C PHE A 308 13.07 11.57 -12.62
N THR A 309 12.20 11.74 -11.62
CA THR A 309 11.57 10.63 -10.90
C THR A 309 10.42 10.07 -11.74
N TYR A 310 10.43 8.78 -12.03
CA TYR A 310 9.36 8.14 -12.79
C TYR A 310 8.16 7.90 -11.87
N HIS A 311 7.02 8.54 -12.14
CA HIS A 311 5.84 8.52 -11.27
C HIS A 311 4.84 7.41 -11.62
N HIS A 312 5.22 6.43 -12.44
CA HIS A 312 4.40 5.23 -12.62
C HIS A 312 4.59 4.30 -11.41
N ILE A 313 3.89 4.60 -10.32
CA ILE A 313 3.94 3.81 -9.08
C ILE A 313 3.31 2.44 -9.36
N THR A 314 4.15 1.42 -9.43
CA THR A 314 3.78 0.04 -9.80
C THR A 314 4.68 -0.96 -9.06
N SER A 315 4.48 -2.25 -9.32
CA SER A 315 5.39 -3.29 -8.83
C SER A 315 6.80 -3.11 -9.41
N PRO A 316 7.86 -3.09 -8.58
CA PRO A 316 9.25 -3.00 -9.06
C PRO A 316 9.64 -4.17 -9.96
N LEU A 317 8.92 -5.30 -9.86
CA LEU A 317 9.11 -6.47 -10.72
C LEU A 317 8.79 -6.21 -12.19
N GLN A 318 8.07 -5.13 -12.51
CA GLN A 318 7.81 -4.74 -13.89
C GLN A 318 9.08 -4.19 -14.58
N ASN A 319 10.05 -3.70 -13.81
CA ASN A 319 11.32 -3.19 -14.33
C ASN A 319 12.45 -3.41 -13.30
N ILE A 320 12.95 -4.65 -13.25
CA ILE A 320 13.98 -5.06 -12.29
C ILE A 320 15.32 -4.36 -12.58
N GLU A 321 15.62 -4.09 -13.85
CA GLU A 321 16.83 -3.36 -14.28
C GLU A 321 16.89 -1.97 -13.63
N ALA A 322 15.82 -1.18 -13.77
CA ALA A 322 15.80 0.20 -13.29
C ALA A 322 15.58 0.33 -11.77
N THR A 323 15.22 -0.75 -11.09
CA THR A 323 14.89 -0.75 -9.66
C THR A 323 15.92 -1.54 -8.86
N CYS A 324 15.89 -2.87 -8.95
CA CYS A 324 16.72 -3.76 -8.15
C CYS A 324 18.20 -3.72 -8.57
N GLN A 325 18.49 -3.73 -9.87
CA GLN A 325 19.87 -3.81 -10.39
C GLN A 325 20.68 -2.52 -10.24
N VAL A 326 20.06 -1.46 -9.72
CA VAL A 326 20.79 -0.27 -9.24
C VAL A 326 21.72 -0.63 -8.07
N CYS A 327 21.34 -1.64 -7.27
CA CYS A 327 22.09 -2.07 -6.08
C CYS A 327 22.54 -3.54 -6.16
N HIS A 328 21.80 -4.39 -6.86
CA HIS A 328 22.04 -5.82 -6.97
C HIS A 328 22.78 -6.18 -8.26
N ARG A 329 23.68 -7.17 -8.19
CA ARG A 329 24.51 -7.59 -9.35
C ARG A 329 24.02 -8.89 -9.98
N GLU A 330 23.02 -9.51 -9.39
CA GLU A 330 22.37 -10.72 -9.87
C GLU A 330 21.53 -10.45 -11.13
N SER A 331 21.27 -11.50 -11.90
CA SER A 331 20.40 -11.40 -13.08
C SER A 331 18.95 -11.08 -12.68
N GLU A 332 18.19 -10.45 -13.58
CA GLU A 332 16.76 -10.18 -13.35
C GLU A 332 15.98 -11.45 -13.01
N ALA A 333 16.27 -12.55 -13.71
CA ALA A 333 15.63 -13.85 -13.46
C ALA A 333 15.93 -14.37 -12.05
N THR A 334 17.16 -14.20 -11.56
CA THR A 334 17.54 -14.57 -10.18
C THR A 334 16.81 -13.72 -9.15
N LEU A 335 16.75 -12.40 -9.36
CA LEU A 335 16.07 -11.49 -8.43
C LEU A 335 14.56 -11.76 -8.39
N LEU A 336 13.94 -11.97 -9.56
CA LEU A 336 12.54 -12.37 -9.66
C LEU A 336 12.27 -13.69 -8.94
N ALA A 337 13.12 -14.70 -9.16
CA ALA A 337 13.00 -16.00 -8.49
C ALA A 337 13.13 -15.87 -6.96
N ASN A 338 14.05 -15.04 -6.46
CA ASN A 338 14.22 -14.79 -5.03
C ASN A 338 12.98 -14.15 -4.40
N VAL A 339 12.33 -13.22 -5.11
CA VAL A 339 11.09 -12.58 -4.66
C VAL A 339 9.97 -13.61 -4.62
N TYR A 340 9.77 -14.37 -5.69
CA TYR A 340 8.74 -15.41 -5.73
C TYR A 340 8.98 -16.51 -4.70
N GLU A 341 10.21 -16.96 -4.47
CA GLU A 341 10.53 -17.95 -3.43
C GLU A 341 10.07 -17.50 -2.04
N ARG A 342 10.24 -16.21 -1.71
CA ARG A 342 9.78 -15.64 -0.44
C ARG A 342 8.26 -15.55 -0.39
N GLN A 343 7.65 -15.03 -1.46
CA GLN A 343 6.20 -14.92 -1.54
C GLN A 343 5.51 -16.29 -1.51
N ASP A 344 6.13 -17.34 -2.06
CA ASP A 344 5.65 -18.73 -1.99
C ASP A 344 5.55 -19.21 -0.54
N LYS A 345 6.64 -19.05 0.23
CA LYS A 345 6.70 -19.41 1.66
C LYS A 345 5.68 -18.64 2.49
N ILE A 346 5.54 -17.34 2.22
CA ILE A 346 4.55 -16.48 2.90
C ILE A 346 3.14 -16.91 2.52
N SER A 347 2.87 -17.18 1.24
CA SER A 347 1.57 -17.64 0.76
C SER A 347 1.17 -18.96 1.40
N GLU A 348 2.10 -19.90 1.53
CA GLU A 348 1.86 -21.19 2.17
C GLU A 348 1.37 -21.01 3.62
N LEU A 349 2.12 -20.25 4.43
CA LEU A 349 1.73 -20.00 5.82
C LEU A 349 0.43 -19.18 5.92
N ARG A 350 0.23 -18.19 5.05
CA ARG A 350 -1.04 -17.44 4.98
C ARG A 350 -2.23 -18.37 4.77
N ARG A 351 -2.16 -19.28 3.80
CA ARG A 351 -3.26 -20.21 3.50
C ARG A 351 -3.53 -21.20 4.63
N ILE A 352 -2.49 -21.66 5.34
CA ILE A 352 -2.65 -22.49 6.54
C ILE A 352 -3.42 -21.72 7.62
N VAL A 353 -3.05 -20.46 7.84
CA VAL A 353 -3.68 -19.61 8.85
C VAL A 353 -5.13 -19.27 8.48
N GLU A 354 -5.41 -18.93 7.23
CA GLU A 354 -6.76 -18.60 6.73
C GLU A 354 -7.73 -19.77 6.93
N GLY A 355 -7.30 -20.98 6.56
CA GLY A 355 -8.08 -22.20 6.81
C GLY A 355 -8.30 -22.49 8.29
N ASN A 356 -7.28 -22.25 9.13
CA ASN A 356 -7.40 -22.41 10.59
C ASN A 356 -8.36 -21.38 11.20
N LEU A 357 -8.28 -20.12 10.80
CA LEU A 357 -9.10 -19.03 11.36
C LEU A 357 -10.57 -19.13 10.96
N ALA A 358 -10.86 -19.42 9.69
CA ALA A 358 -12.24 -19.65 9.25
C ALA A 358 -12.86 -20.84 10.03
N ARG A 359 -12.13 -21.94 10.15
CA ARG A 359 -12.54 -23.08 10.99
C ARG A 359 -12.74 -22.67 12.44
N LEU A 360 -11.82 -21.91 13.02
CA LEU A 360 -11.86 -21.52 14.42
C LEU A 360 -13.08 -20.63 14.73
N HIS A 361 -13.46 -19.71 13.84
CA HIS A 361 -14.68 -18.94 13.99
C HIS A 361 -15.95 -19.79 13.93
N ILE A 362 -15.97 -20.82 13.06
CA ILE A 362 -17.07 -21.77 12.95
C ILE A 362 -17.14 -22.65 14.21
N GLU A 363 -16.01 -23.17 14.69
CA GLU A 363 -15.92 -23.95 15.92
C GLU A 363 -16.39 -23.12 17.13
N ALA A 364 -15.98 -21.86 17.25
CA ALA A 364 -16.45 -20.95 18.29
C ALA A 364 -17.98 -20.74 18.24
N LYS A 365 -18.56 -20.59 17.04
CA LYS A 365 -20.03 -20.53 16.90
C LYS A 365 -20.71 -21.80 17.43
N HIS A 366 -20.17 -22.98 17.09
CA HIS A 366 -20.73 -24.25 17.57
C HIS A 366 -20.60 -24.41 19.09
N ALA A 367 -19.53 -23.90 19.70
CA ALA A 367 -19.40 -23.87 21.16
C ALA A 367 -20.51 -23.01 21.80
N TRP A 368 -20.82 -21.84 21.22
CA TRP A 368 -21.97 -21.03 21.65
C TRP A 368 -23.29 -21.77 21.49
N ASP A 369 -23.53 -22.41 20.35
CA ASP A 369 -24.75 -23.18 20.08
C ASP A 369 -24.88 -24.39 21.04
N ALA A 370 -23.75 -24.91 21.55
CA ALA A 370 -23.71 -25.98 22.54
C ALA A 370 -23.98 -25.51 23.99
N GLY A 371 -24.02 -24.19 24.22
CA GLY A 371 -24.28 -23.60 25.54
C GLY A 371 -23.02 -23.20 26.32
N ALA A 372 -21.87 -23.04 25.67
CA ALA A 372 -20.67 -22.49 26.28
C ALA A 372 -20.95 -21.10 26.88
N THR A 373 -20.34 -20.82 28.02
CA THR A 373 -20.47 -19.55 28.75
C THR A 373 -19.42 -18.53 28.31
N GLU A 374 -19.65 -17.26 28.63
CA GLU A 374 -18.68 -16.19 28.35
C GLU A 374 -17.33 -16.43 29.01
N GLU A 375 -17.32 -16.96 30.24
CA GLU A 375 -16.08 -17.25 30.96
C GLU A 375 -15.27 -18.37 30.28
N GLU A 376 -15.93 -19.42 29.77
CA GLU A 376 -15.26 -20.50 29.04
C GLU A 376 -14.69 -20.04 27.70
N MET A 377 -15.40 -19.13 27.03
CA MET A 377 -15.02 -18.66 25.70
C MET A 377 -14.00 -17.52 25.74
N LYS A 378 -13.83 -16.84 26.88
CA LYS A 378 -12.96 -15.65 27.03
C LYS A 378 -11.57 -15.83 26.40
N ASP A 379 -10.86 -16.89 26.77
CA ASP A 379 -9.51 -17.15 26.26
C ASP A 379 -9.52 -17.54 24.77
N VAL A 380 -10.55 -18.27 24.32
CA VAL A 380 -10.75 -18.60 22.90
C VAL A 380 -10.92 -17.32 22.08
N LEU A 381 -11.76 -16.38 22.54
CA LEU A 381 -12.02 -15.13 21.82
C LEU A 381 -10.77 -14.25 21.75
N GLN A 382 -9.99 -14.19 22.83
CA GLN A 382 -8.73 -13.45 22.84
C GLN A 382 -7.71 -14.04 21.86
N LEU A 383 -7.59 -15.38 21.83
CA LEU A 383 -6.70 -16.07 20.91
C LEU A 383 -7.15 -15.89 19.45
N ILE A 384 -8.46 -15.95 19.17
CA ILE A 384 -9.03 -15.64 17.85
C ILE A 384 -8.65 -14.22 17.42
N ARG A 385 -8.89 -13.23 18.28
CA ARG A 385 -8.57 -11.83 18.03
C ARG A 385 -7.11 -11.64 17.66
N HIS A 386 -6.19 -12.16 18.48
CA HIS A 386 -4.75 -12.05 18.26
C HIS A 386 -4.25 -12.85 17.05
N ALA A 387 -4.76 -14.06 16.86
CA ALA A 387 -4.39 -14.89 15.72
C ALA A 387 -4.77 -14.21 14.40
N GLN A 388 -6.00 -13.70 14.31
CA GLN A 388 -6.45 -13.00 13.12
C GLN A 388 -5.75 -11.66 12.92
N TRP A 389 -5.51 -10.89 13.98
CA TRP A 389 -4.72 -9.66 13.90
C TRP A 389 -3.35 -9.90 13.25
N ARG A 390 -2.61 -10.89 13.75
CA ARG A 390 -1.26 -11.20 13.27
C ARG A 390 -1.28 -11.67 11.82
N TRP A 391 -2.26 -12.49 11.46
CA TRP A 391 -2.46 -12.87 10.06
C TRP A 391 -2.74 -11.65 9.18
N ASP A 392 -3.70 -10.83 9.58
CA ASP A 392 -4.20 -9.71 8.79
C ASP A 392 -3.11 -8.65 8.62
N TRP A 393 -2.29 -8.42 9.65
CA TRP A 393 -1.14 -7.50 9.58
C TRP A 393 -0.15 -7.91 8.47
N VAL A 394 0.06 -9.20 8.24
CA VAL A 394 0.88 -9.67 7.11
C VAL A 394 0.10 -9.68 5.80
N ALA A 395 -1.15 -10.16 5.83
CA ALA A 395 -1.97 -10.41 4.66
C ALA A 395 -2.49 -9.13 3.98
N ALA A 396 -2.70 -8.07 4.77
CA ALA A 396 -3.18 -6.77 4.31
C ALA A 396 -2.07 -5.93 3.67
N ALA A 397 -0.79 -6.21 3.96
CA ALA A 397 0.33 -5.52 3.33
C ALA A 397 0.42 -5.88 1.83
N ASN A 398 0.36 -4.88 0.96
CA ASN A 398 0.27 -5.02 -0.49
C ASN A 398 1.50 -5.68 -1.11
N GLY A 399 2.67 -5.57 -0.46
CA GLY A 399 3.92 -6.22 -0.92
C GLY A 399 3.93 -7.75 -0.82
N TYR A 400 2.86 -8.37 -0.31
CA TYR A 400 2.77 -9.82 -0.10
C TYR A 400 3.94 -10.33 0.76
N GLY A 401 4.31 -9.54 1.77
CA GLY A 401 5.37 -9.81 2.73
C GLY A 401 6.82 -9.56 2.27
N ILE A 402 7.07 -9.18 1.02
CA ILE A 402 8.44 -9.06 0.49
C ILE A 402 9.28 -7.95 1.15
N HIS A 403 8.63 -6.93 1.73
CA HIS A 403 9.34 -5.83 2.38
C HIS A 403 10.07 -6.28 3.66
N SER A 404 9.55 -7.30 4.34
CA SER A 404 10.21 -7.94 5.50
C SER A 404 9.79 -9.41 5.62
N PRO A 405 10.34 -10.30 4.77
CA PRO A 405 9.82 -11.66 4.63
C PRO A 405 10.05 -12.51 5.88
N ASN A 406 11.16 -12.31 6.58
CA ASN A 406 11.44 -13.03 7.82
C ASN A 406 10.45 -12.65 8.92
N GLU A 407 10.11 -11.36 9.03
CA GLU A 407 9.14 -10.90 10.00
C GLU A 407 7.72 -11.37 9.66
N ALA A 408 7.34 -11.29 8.38
CA ALA A 408 6.07 -11.83 7.89
C ALA A 408 5.92 -13.33 8.25
N LEU A 409 6.95 -14.14 8.00
CA LEU A 409 6.95 -15.57 8.36
C LEU A 409 6.86 -15.79 9.88
N ARG A 410 7.58 -15.01 10.69
CA ARG A 410 7.52 -15.07 12.16
C ARG A 410 6.11 -14.77 12.66
N VAL A 411 5.52 -13.67 12.21
CA VAL A 411 4.18 -13.23 12.62
C VAL A 411 3.13 -14.27 12.22
N LEU A 412 3.18 -14.80 10.98
CA LEU A 412 2.30 -15.90 10.57
C LEU A 412 2.48 -17.15 11.43
N GLY A 413 3.72 -17.51 11.78
CA GLY A 413 3.99 -18.62 12.72
C GLY A 413 3.30 -18.43 14.08
N THR A 414 3.34 -17.21 14.64
CA THR A 414 2.63 -16.90 15.89
C THR A 414 1.11 -16.90 15.74
N SER A 415 0.59 -16.55 14.56
CA SER A 415 -0.84 -16.68 14.25
C SER A 415 -1.30 -18.14 14.21
N ILE A 416 -0.49 -19.03 13.61
CA ILE A 416 -0.74 -20.49 13.62
C ILE A 416 -0.77 -21.00 15.06
N GLN A 417 0.24 -20.67 15.86
CA GLN A 417 0.33 -21.13 17.25
C GLN A 417 -0.89 -20.71 18.07
N LYS A 418 -1.30 -19.44 18.02
CA LYS A 418 -2.50 -18.95 18.72
C LYS A 418 -3.79 -19.60 18.22
N SER A 419 -3.91 -19.79 16.89
CA SER A 419 -5.03 -20.53 16.31
C SER A 419 -5.13 -21.94 16.88
N GLN A 420 -4.01 -22.68 17.00
CA GLN A 420 -4.03 -24.05 17.53
C GLN A 420 -4.33 -24.08 19.03
N GLU A 421 -3.83 -23.13 19.83
CA GLU A 421 -4.18 -23.01 21.24
C GLU A 421 -5.68 -22.82 21.46
N ALA A 422 -6.31 -21.95 20.66
CA ALA A 422 -7.75 -21.72 20.72
C ALA A 422 -8.54 -23.01 20.41
N ARG A 423 -8.09 -23.79 19.42
CA ARG A 423 -8.70 -25.07 19.05
C ARG A 423 -8.55 -26.14 20.13
N ILE A 424 -7.43 -26.16 20.86
CA ILE A 424 -7.26 -27.06 22.01
C ILE A 424 -8.27 -26.72 23.09
N ILE A 425 -8.45 -25.45 23.42
CA ILE A 425 -9.43 -25.01 24.42
C ILE A 425 -10.86 -25.37 23.96
N LEU A 426 -11.21 -25.09 22.70
CA LEU A 426 -12.50 -25.47 22.13
C LEU A 426 -12.77 -26.98 22.20
N ALA A 427 -11.76 -27.82 21.96
CA ALA A 427 -11.91 -29.27 22.11
C ALA A 427 -12.29 -29.67 23.54
N THR A 428 -11.74 -28.99 24.56
CA THR A 428 -12.13 -29.23 25.97
C THR A 428 -13.54 -28.76 26.27
N ILE A 429 -13.97 -27.64 25.68
CA ILE A 429 -15.34 -27.13 25.79
C ILE A 429 -16.30 -28.13 25.15
N PHE A 430 -16.04 -28.58 23.91
CA PHE A 430 -16.90 -29.58 23.26
C PHE A 430 -17.02 -30.87 24.06
N ALA A 431 -15.92 -31.37 24.63
CA ALA A 431 -15.94 -32.56 25.49
C ALA A 431 -16.83 -32.35 26.73
N LYS A 432 -16.76 -31.17 27.38
CA LYS A 432 -17.61 -30.82 28.54
C LYS A 432 -19.09 -30.83 28.18
N TYR A 433 -19.45 -30.37 26.99
CA TYR A 433 -20.83 -30.29 26.51
C TYR A 433 -21.28 -31.55 25.73
N GLY A 434 -20.48 -32.61 25.71
CA GLY A 434 -20.81 -33.87 25.02
C GLY A 434 -20.99 -33.71 23.51
N LYS A 435 -20.23 -32.80 22.89
CA LYS A 435 -20.24 -32.55 21.44
C LYS A 435 -19.05 -33.23 20.76
N ASP A 436 -19.28 -33.70 19.53
CA ASP A 436 -18.24 -34.32 18.72
C ASP A 436 -17.17 -33.29 18.31
N TYR A 437 -15.93 -33.74 18.23
CA TYR A 437 -14.80 -32.96 17.75
C TYR A 437 -13.82 -33.87 16.97
N PRO A 438 -13.38 -33.49 15.74
CA PRO A 438 -13.68 -32.24 15.03
C PRO A 438 -15.14 -32.13 14.58
N ILE A 439 -15.66 -30.90 14.51
CA ILE A 439 -17.02 -30.65 14.01
C ILE A 439 -17.11 -30.84 12.49
N GLU A 440 -18.32 -31.11 12.00
CA GLU A 440 -18.62 -31.00 10.58
C GLU A 440 -18.60 -29.52 10.17
N LEU A 441 -17.85 -29.20 9.10
CA LEU A 441 -17.74 -27.84 8.62
C LEU A 441 -18.74 -27.57 7.49
N PRO A 442 -19.34 -26.37 7.44
CA PRO A 442 -20.14 -25.93 6.31
C PRO A 442 -19.29 -25.87 5.04
N ASP A 443 -19.94 -26.03 3.89
CA ASP A 443 -19.29 -25.82 2.62
C ASP A 443 -19.08 -24.33 2.36
N ILE A 444 -17.82 -23.88 2.47
CA ILE A 444 -17.37 -22.52 2.16
C ILE A 444 -16.42 -22.51 0.96
N SER A 445 -16.50 -23.51 0.08
CA SER A 445 -15.55 -23.71 -1.05
C SER A 445 -15.54 -22.59 -2.08
N THR A 446 -16.54 -21.70 -2.08
CA THR A 446 -16.62 -20.55 -2.98
C THR A 446 -17.04 -19.31 -2.21
N LYS A 447 -16.71 -18.12 -2.75
CA LYS A 447 -17.13 -16.83 -2.20
C LYS A 447 -18.63 -16.78 -1.92
N ALA A 448 -19.44 -17.21 -2.88
CA ALA A 448 -20.90 -17.20 -2.77
C ALA A 448 -21.40 -18.07 -1.61
N LYS A 449 -20.87 -19.30 -1.47
CA LYS A 449 -21.24 -20.21 -0.37
C LYS A 449 -20.80 -19.66 0.99
N ALA A 450 -19.61 -19.07 1.07
CA ALA A 450 -19.14 -18.43 2.29
C ALA A 450 -19.99 -17.21 2.67
N GLN A 451 -20.42 -16.40 1.70
CA GLN A 451 -21.29 -15.24 1.93
C GLN A 451 -22.70 -15.65 2.37
N GLU A 452 -23.24 -16.70 1.76
CA GLU A 452 -24.50 -17.33 2.17
C GLU A 452 -24.41 -17.88 3.60
N TYR A 453 -23.33 -18.60 3.94
CA TYR A 453 -23.12 -19.17 5.26
C TYR A 453 -23.11 -18.13 6.38
N ILE A 454 -22.50 -16.96 6.15
CA ILE A 454 -22.47 -15.87 7.13
C ILE A 454 -23.76 -15.02 7.14
N GLY A 455 -24.76 -15.38 6.33
CA GLY A 455 -26.06 -14.72 6.26
C GLY A 455 -26.06 -13.38 5.52
N LEU A 456 -25.16 -13.19 4.54
CA LEU A 456 -25.00 -11.92 3.86
C LEU A 456 -25.84 -11.83 2.59
N ASP A 457 -26.83 -10.92 2.56
CA ASP A 457 -27.68 -10.68 1.39
C ASP A 457 -26.93 -9.90 0.30
N MET A 458 -26.23 -10.63 -0.56
CA MET A 458 -25.43 -10.05 -1.64
C MET A 458 -26.28 -9.38 -2.72
N ASP A 459 -27.53 -9.79 -2.93
CA ASP A 459 -28.39 -9.17 -3.93
C ASP A 459 -28.84 -7.79 -3.46
N GLN A 460 -29.17 -7.65 -2.18
CA GLN A 460 -29.39 -6.35 -1.56
C GLN A 460 -28.14 -5.46 -1.65
N GLN A 461 -26.94 -5.97 -1.30
CA GLN A 461 -25.71 -5.16 -1.36
C GLN A 461 -25.44 -4.66 -2.79
N ARG A 462 -25.60 -5.53 -3.79
CA ARG A 462 -25.43 -5.17 -5.21
C ARG A 462 -26.49 -4.18 -5.68
N GLN A 463 -27.74 -4.34 -5.24
CA GLN A 463 -28.81 -3.41 -5.59
C GLN A 463 -28.55 -2.02 -5.02
N MET A 464 -28.21 -1.89 -3.73
CA MET A 464 -27.85 -0.61 -3.11
C MET A 464 -26.71 0.08 -3.87
N LYS A 465 -25.73 -0.69 -4.35
CA LYS A 465 -24.62 -0.13 -5.11
C LYS A 465 -25.01 0.30 -6.53
N ARG A 466 -25.90 -0.44 -7.20
CA ARG A 466 -26.49 -0.01 -8.48
C ARG A 466 -27.29 1.28 -8.30
N ASP A 467 -28.15 1.34 -7.30
CA ASP A 467 -28.97 2.53 -7.02
C ASP A 467 -28.10 3.76 -6.75
N PHE A 468 -27.01 3.61 -5.99
CA PHE A 468 -26.03 4.68 -5.80
C PHE A 468 -25.42 5.16 -7.13
N LYS A 469 -24.98 4.23 -7.98
CA LYS A 469 -24.34 4.56 -9.26
C LYS A 469 -25.29 5.22 -10.25
N GLU A 470 -26.55 4.84 -10.23
CA GLU A 470 -27.57 5.35 -11.15
C GLU A 470 -28.17 6.67 -10.67
N ASN A 471 -28.41 6.81 -9.36
CA ASN A 471 -29.21 7.92 -8.82
C ASN A 471 -28.40 8.98 -8.05
N VAL A 472 -27.21 8.66 -7.54
CA VAL A 472 -26.43 9.59 -6.70
C VAL A 472 -25.14 10.02 -7.39
N LEU A 473 -24.35 9.06 -7.88
CA LEU A 473 -23.04 9.33 -8.46
C LEU A 473 -23.07 10.34 -9.64
N PRO A 474 -24.06 10.35 -10.55
CA PRO A 474 -24.12 11.37 -11.61
C PRO A 474 -24.28 12.79 -11.05
N GLY A 475 -24.98 12.94 -9.93
CA GLY A 475 -25.08 14.21 -9.20
C GLY A 475 -23.72 14.65 -8.64
N TRP A 476 -22.94 13.72 -8.08
CA TRP A 476 -21.59 14.02 -7.61
C TRP A 476 -20.67 14.43 -8.74
N LEU A 477 -20.73 13.75 -9.90
CA LEU A 477 -19.86 14.04 -11.04
C LEU A 477 -20.23 15.34 -11.78
N SER A 478 -21.41 15.90 -11.53
CA SER A 478 -21.88 17.16 -12.13
C SER A 478 -21.76 18.37 -11.20
N ALA A 479 -21.53 18.14 -9.90
CA ALA A 479 -21.13 19.19 -8.98
C ALA A 479 -19.73 19.70 -9.39
N LYS A 480 -19.68 20.93 -9.89
CA LYS A 480 -18.46 21.67 -10.20
C LYS A 480 -18.44 22.94 -9.36
#